data_AF-A0A7S2J4C3-F1
#
_entry.id   AF-A0A7S2J4C3-F1
#
_cell.length_a   1.000
_cell.length_b   1.000
_cell.length_c   1.000
_cell.angle_alpha   90.00
_cell.angle_beta   90.00
_cell.angle_gamma   90.00
#
_symmetry.space_group_name_H-M   'P 1'
#
loop_
_entity.id
_entity.type
_entity.pdbx_description
1 polymer ?
#
loop_
_entity_poly.entity_id
_entity_poly.type
_entity_poly.pdbx_seq_one_letter_code
_entity_poly.pdbx_strand_id
1 'polypeptide(L)'
;DASGAFGSPSAGAPPTMQTEGADFELGPLNVLHLSDALGCPGCGPSQPGALPCPSVGSAGHYMGLCKPCDFVNRGFCRMGSACTFCHLCGPVERKQRKILRRKQVRTKARERAAAGA
;
A
#
# COMPACT_ATOMS: atom_id res chain seq x y z
N ASP A 1 -53.00 -0.03 17.05
CA ASP A 1 -52.02 -0.24 15.98
C ASP A 1 -52.68 0.18 14.67
N ALA A 2 -52.30 1.23 13.93
CA ALA A 2 -51.14 2.09 13.95
C ALA A 2 -51.58 3.49 13.42
N SER A 3 -51.18 4.54 14.12
CA SER A 3 -51.31 5.93 13.68
C SER A 3 -50.07 6.27 12.84
N GLY A 4 -50.24 6.63 11.57
CA GLY A 4 -49.13 6.99 10.70
C GLY A 4 -49.58 7.81 9.49
N ALA A 5 -49.74 9.12 9.69
CA ALA A 5 -49.96 10.07 8.62
C ALA A 5 -48.61 10.34 7.91
N PHE A 6 -48.52 10.00 6.61
CA PHE A 6 -47.40 10.38 5.76
C PHE A 6 -47.56 11.83 5.32
N GLY A 7 -46.80 12.73 5.93
CA GLY A 7 -46.68 14.13 5.50
C GLY A 7 -45.72 14.25 4.32
N SER A 8 -46.22 14.71 3.18
CA SER A 8 -45.41 15.14 2.03
C SER A 8 -44.63 16.43 2.34
N PRO A 9 -43.33 16.53 2.03
CA PRO A 9 -42.68 17.83 1.90
C PRO A 9 -42.96 18.43 0.53
N SER A 10 -43.45 19.68 0.57
CA SER A 10 -43.75 20.54 -0.57
C SER A 10 -42.48 21.01 -1.28
N ALA A 11 -42.54 21.07 -2.61
CA ALA A 11 -41.50 21.61 -3.47
C ALA A 11 -41.34 23.12 -3.23
N GLY A 12 -40.22 23.51 -2.60
CA GLY A 12 -39.77 24.90 -2.56
C GLY A 12 -38.93 25.20 -3.81
N ALA A 13 -39.37 26.16 -4.60
CA ALA A 13 -38.68 26.66 -5.78
C ALA A 13 -37.26 27.20 -5.45
N PRO A 14 -36.29 27.11 -6.38
CA PRO A 14 -34.99 27.74 -6.21
C PRO A 14 -35.12 29.28 -6.28
N PRO A 15 -34.35 30.04 -5.47
CA PRO A 15 -34.26 31.48 -5.64
C PRO A 15 -33.61 31.81 -6.98
N THR A 16 -34.25 32.69 -7.74
CA THR A 16 -33.73 33.29 -8.96
C THR A 16 -32.42 34.00 -8.66
N MET A 17 -31.33 33.50 -9.25
CA MET A 17 -30.00 34.05 -9.11
C MET A 17 -29.89 35.29 -10.00
N GLN A 18 -29.75 36.44 -9.35
CA GLN A 18 -29.58 37.73 -10.02
C GLN A 18 -28.26 37.75 -10.77
N THR A 19 -28.34 38.17 -12.02
CA THR A 19 -27.24 38.36 -12.95
C THR A 19 -26.61 39.73 -12.70
N GLU A 20 -25.43 39.78 -12.11
CA GLU A 20 -24.57 40.95 -12.15
C GLU A 20 -23.13 40.52 -12.39
N GLY A 21 -22.58 41.08 -13.47
CA GLY A 21 -21.31 40.67 -14.04
C GLY A 21 -20.13 40.95 -13.13
N ALA A 22 -19.21 39.99 -13.10
CA ALA A 22 -17.83 40.23 -12.74
C ALA A 22 -16.96 39.44 -13.71
N ASP A 23 -16.29 40.21 -14.57
CA ASP A 23 -15.05 39.93 -15.29
C ASP A 23 -14.37 38.59 -14.91
N PHE A 24 -14.50 37.55 -15.75
CA PHE A 24 -13.74 36.32 -15.60
C PHE A 24 -12.41 36.48 -16.33
N GLU A 25 -11.47 37.17 -15.67
CA GLU A 25 -10.06 37.19 -16.04
C GLU A 25 -9.58 35.72 -16.04
N LEU A 26 -9.35 35.19 -17.24
CA LEU A 26 -8.82 33.84 -17.46
C LEU A 26 -7.38 33.80 -16.91
N GLY A 27 -7.27 33.51 -15.61
CA GLY A 27 -5.99 33.31 -14.93
C GLY A 27 -5.13 32.25 -15.65
N PRO A 28 -3.80 32.37 -15.55
CA PRO A 28 -2.88 31.56 -16.36
C PRO A 28 -3.10 30.07 -16.10
N LEU A 29 -3.10 29.28 -17.18
CA LEU A 29 -3.24 27.82 -17.13
C LEU A 29 -2.22 27.26 -16.13
N ASN A 30 -2.72 26.75 -15.01
CA ASN A 30 -1.89 26.17 -13.97
C ASN A 30 -1.46 24.77 -14.45
N VAL A 31 -0.41 24.72 -15.28
CA VAL A 31 0.22 23.47 -15.69
C VAL A 31 0.90 22.88 -14.45
N LEU A 32 0.21 21.94 -13.80
CA LEU A 32 0.76 21.19 -12.69
C LEU A 32 1.93 20.34 -13.19
N HIS A 33 3.15 20.79 -12.89
CA HIS A 33 4.37 20.12 -13.29
C HIS A 33 4.60 18.92 -12.37
N LEU A 34 4.72 17.71 -12.95
CA LEU A 34 4.87 16.46 -12.19
C LEU A 34 6.05 16.48 -11.21
N SER A 35 7.09 17.25 -11.55
CA SER A 35 8.28 17.49 -10.73
C SER A 35 7.97 18.20 -9.40
N ASP A 36 6.94 19.03 -9.37
CA ASP A 36 6.56 19.81 -8.18
C ASP A 36 5.70 18.97 -7.21
N ALA A 37 5.01 17.95 -7.73
CA ALA A 37 4.28 16.97 -6.93
C ALA A 37 5.19 15.88 -6.33
N LEU A 38 6.32 15.62 -6.99
CA LEU A 38 7.36 14.71 -6.52
C LEU A 38 8.44 15.51 -5.78
N GLY A 39 8.15 15.91 -4.53
CA GLY A 39 9.05 16.73 -3.71
C GLY A 39 10.52 16.28 -3.72
N CYS A 40 11.43 17.25 -3.60
CA CYS A 40 12.87 17.11 -3.75
C CYS A 40 13.44 15.79 -3.16
N PRO A 41 14.22 15.00 -3.91
CA PRO A 41 14.82 13.73 -3.46
C PRO A 41 16.01 13.94 -2.50
N GLY A 42 16.01 15.02 -1.72
CA GLY A 42 17.09 15.41 -0.83
C GLY A 42 16.57 16.27 0.31
N CYS A 43 16.36 15.63 1.46
CA CYS A 43 16.22 16.24 2.79
C CYS A 43 14.88 16.93 3.13
N GLY A 44 14.07 16.25 3.95
CA GLY A 44 12.99 16.84 4.75
C GLY A 44 12.23 15.78 5.57
N PRO A 45 11.91 16.01 6.86
CA PRO A 45 11.48 14.98 7.80
C PRO A 45 10.02 14.58 7.60
N SER A 46 9.75 13.27 7.73
CA SER A 46 8.43 12.68 7.97
C SER A 46 7.30 13.15 7.05
N GLN A 47 7.27 12.59 5.83
CA GLN A 47 6.06 12.50 5.02
C GLN A 47 4.94 11.81 5.83
N PRO A 48 3.79 12.46 6.11
CA PRO A 48 2.64 11.82 6.77
C PRO A 48 1.96 10.70 5.96
N GLY A 49 2.46 10.36 4.78
CA GLY A 49 1.94 9.30 3.91
C GLY A 49 2.91 8.13 3.65
N ALA A 50 4.18 8.24 4.05
CA ALA A 50 5.13 7.15 3.91
C ALA A 50 5.04 6.27 5.15
N LEU A 51 4.27 5.17 5.08
CA LEU A 51 4.21 4.21 6.17
C LEU A 51 5.64 3.76 6.51
N PRO A 52 6.11 3.95 7.76
CA PRO A 52 7.45 3.54 8.14
C PRO A 52 7.59 2.04 7.88
N CYS A 53 8.67 1.64 7.21
CA CYS A 53 8.93 0.22 6.97
C CYS A 53 8.97 -0.51 8.33
N PRO A 54 8.22 -1.62 8.49
CA PRO A 54 8.07 -2.28 9.79
C PRO A 54 9.35 -2.97 10.27
N SER A 55 10.31 -3.17 9.37
CA SER A 55 11.66 -3.62 9.68
C SER A 55 12.66 -3.28 8.56
N VAL A 56 13.95 -3.20 8.88
CA VAL A 56 15.05 -3.04 7.89
C VAL A 56 14.98 -4.13 6.82
N GLY A 57 14.68 -5.37 7.22
CA GLY A 57 14.56 -6.53 6.32
C GLY A 57 13.39 -6.47 5.34
N SER A 58 12.47 -5.51 5.48
CA SER A 58 11.32 -5.33 4.61
C SER A 58 11.61 -4.49 3.35
N ALA A 59 12.78 -3.85 3.23
CA ALA A 59 13.10 -2.98 2.09
C ALA A 59 12.96 -3.68 0.72
N GLY A 60 13.37 -4.95 0.62
CA GLY A 60 13.26 -5.74 -0.62
C GLY A 60 11.96 -6.55 -0.74
N HIS A 61 10.90 -6.23 0.01
CA HIS A 61 9.70 -7.05 0.06
C HIS A 61 8.96 -7.11 -1.27
N TYR A 62 8.65 -5.94 -1.86
CA TYR A 62 7.93 -5.83 -3.12
C TYR A 62 8.67 -6.46 -4.30
N MET A 63 10.00 -6.54 -4.22
CA MET A 63 10.83 -7.22 -5.21
C MET A 63 10.94 -8.74 -4.99
N GLY A 64 10.34 -9.28 -3.92
CA GLY A 64 10.45 -10.69 -3.54
C GLY A 64 11.83 -11.11 -3.00
N LEU A 65 12.77 -10.18 -2.87
CA LEU A 65 14.15 -10.42 -2.38
C LEU A 65 14.23 -10.50 -0.85
N CYS A 66 13.14 -10.19 -0.15
CA CYS A 66 13.11 -10.22 1.30
C CYS A 66 13.15 -11.64 1.89
N LYS A 67 13.66 -11.72 3.13
CA LYS A 67 13.66 -12.95 3.93
C LYS A 67 12.68 -12.80 5.10
N PRO A 68 11.63 -13.64 5.20
CA PRO A 68 10.61 -13.49 6.25
C PRO A 68 11.19 -13.68 7.64
N CYS A 69 10.68 -12.93 8.61
CA CYS A 69 11.01 -13.11 10.03
C CYS A 69 10.24 -14.30 10.62
N ASP A 70 10.94 -15.22 11.28
CA ASP A 70 10.31 -16.36 11.95
C ASP A 70 9.55 -15.96 13.23
N PHE A 71 10.00 -14.89 13.88
CA PHE A 71 9.50 -14.43 15.18
C PHE A 71 8.24 -13.58 15.04
N VAL A 72 8.17 -12.68 14.06
CA VAL A 72 6.96 -11.87 13.80
C VAL A 72 5.73 -12.74 13.54
N ASN A 73 5.93 -13.90 12.91
CA ASN A 73 4.84 -14.86 12.67
C ASN A 73 4.30 -15.48 13.97
N ARG A 74 5.15 -15.62 15.00
CA ARG A 74 4.73 -16.11 16.31
C ARG A 74 4.07 -15.01 17.15
N GLY A 75 3.93 -13.80 16.59
CA GLY A 75 3.32 -12.64 17.24
C GLY A 75 4.32 -11.72 17.93
N PHE A 76 5.62 -12.03 17.92
CA PHE A 76 6.59 -11.27 18.69
C PHE A 76 7.97 -11.25 18.05
N CYS A 77 8.53 -10.07 17.79
CA CYS A 77 9.92 -9.88 17.35
C CYS A 77 10.63 -8.89 18.29
N ARG A 78 11.73 -9.30 18.91
CA ARG A 78 12.50 -8.47 19.86
C ARG A 78 13.18 -7.26 19.21
N MET A 79 13.49 -7.37 17.93
CA MET A 79 14.27 -6.35 17.21
C MET A 79 13.40 -5.18 16.70
N GLY A 80 12.07 -5.34 16.68
CA GLY A 80 11.15 -4.32 16.16
C GLY A 80 11.55 -3.84 14.76
N SER A 81 11.65 -2.52 14.58
CA SER A 81 12.06 -1.87 13.34
C SER A 81 13.50 -2.18 12.91
N ALA A 82 14.38 -2.53 13.85
CA ALA A 82 15.77 -2.90 13.55
C ALA A 82 15.92 -4.35 13.05
N CYS A 83 14.83 -5.11 12.93
CA CYS A 83 14.90 -6.48 12.45
C CYS A 83 15.43 -6.55 11.01
N THR A 84 16.46 -7.37 10.78
CA THR A 84 17.02 -7.61 9.44
C THR A 84 16.17 -8.58 8.61
N PHE A 85 15.10 -9.11 9.18
CA PHE A 85 14.12 -9.94 8.51
C PHE A 85 12.82 -9.18 8.27
N CYS A 86 12.11 -9.58 7.22
CA CYS A 86 10.90 -8.93 6.73
C CYS A 86 9.70 -9.24 7.64
N HIS A 87 9.03 -8.17 8.07
CA HIS A 87 7.78 -8.21 8.82
C HIS A 87 6.52 -8.14 7.94
N LEU A 88 6.67 -7.78 6.66
CA LEU A 88 5.55 -7.67 5.70
C LEU A 88 5.10 -9.01 5.11
N CYS A 89 5.89 -10.07 5.23
CA CYS A 89 5.61 -11.36 4.60
C CYS A 89 4.36 -12.04 5.21
N GLY A 90 3.26 -12.03 4.47
CA GLY A 90 2.01 -12.67 4.85
C GLY A 90 2.10 -14.20 4.92
N PRO A 91 1.11 -14.87 5.55
CA PRO A 91 1.06 -16.33 5.61
C PRO A 91 1.00 -16.97 4.22
N VAL A 92 0.33 -16.32 3.26
CA VAL A 92 0.19 -16.80 1.87
C VAL A 92 1.53 -16.82 1.15
N GLU A 93 2.26 -15.71 1.12
CA GLU A 93 3.55 -15.61 0.43
C GLU A 93 4.61 -16.55 1.03
N ARG A 94 4.56 -16.76 2.35
CA ARG A 94 5.45 -17.70 3.04
C ARG A 94 5.15 -19.15 2.66
N LYS A 95 3.86 -19.52 2.59
CA LYS A 95 3.43 -20.84 2.11
C LYS A 95 3.88 -21.06 0.67
N GLN A 96 3.70 -20.07 -0.21
CA GLN A 96 4.17 -20.13 -1.60
C GLN A 96 5.69 -20.32 -1.67
N ARG A 97 6.47 -19.51 -0.96
CA ARG A 97 7.94 -19.66 -0.88
C ARG A 97 8.37 -21.04 -0.37
N LYS A 98 7.68 -21.59 0.63
CA LYS A 98 7.96 -22.94 1.15
C LYS A 98 7.72 -24.01 0.08
N ILE A 99 6.64 -23.90 -0.69
CA ILE A 99 6.34 -24.82 -1.80
C ILE A 99 7.42 -24.72 -2.89
N LEU A 100 7.77 -23.50 -3.30
CA LEU A 100 8.81 -23.27 -4.31
C LEU A 100 10.16 -23.87 -3.90
N ARG A 101 10.59 -23.62 -2.66
CA ARG A 101 11.83 -24.20 -2.11
C ARG A 101 11.79 -25.72 -2.11
N ARG A 102 10.67 -26.33 -1.70
CA ARG A 102 10.50 -27.80 -1.72
C ARG A 102 10.62 -28.37 -3.14
N LYS A 103 10.02 -27.70 -4.14
CA LYS A 103 10.14 -28.09 -5.55
C LYS A 103 11.59 -28.02 -6.02
N GLN A 104 12.29 -26.90 -5.74
CA GLN A 104 13.69 -26.71 -6.10
C GLN A 104 14.63 -27.76 -5.46
N VAL A 105 14.42 -28.10 -4.19
CA VAL A 105 15.22 -29.13 -3.52
C VAL A 105 14.99 -30.50 -4.18
N ARG A 106 13.75 -30.83 -4.55
CA ARG A 106 13.42 -32.09 -5.23
C ARG A 106 14.02 -32.17 -6.63
N THR A 107 13.97 -31.10 -7.42
CA THR A 107 14.59 -31.10 -8.76
C THR A 107 16.10 -31.27 -8.66
N LYS A 108 16.76 -30.49 -7.79
CA LYS A 108 18.21 -30.62 -7.54
C LYS A 108 18.62 -32.00 -7.04
N ALA A 109 17.81 -32.64 -6.19
CA ALA A 109 18.08 -34.00 -5.73
C ALA A 109 18.01 -35.04 -6.86
N ARG A 110 17.03 -34.90 -7.77
CA ARG A 110 16.90 -35.77 -8.96
C ARG A 110 18.07 -35.56 -9.94
N GLU A 111 18.45 -34.32 -10.19
CA GLU A 111 19.61 -33.98 -11.03
C GLU A 111 20.90 -34.61 -10.48
N ARG A 112 21.12 -34.51 -9.16
CA ARG A 112 22.27 -35.16 -8.50
C ARG A 112 22.24 -36.68 -8.59
N ALA A 113 21.08 -37.30 -8.44
CA ALA A 113 20.94 -38.76 -8.57
C ALA A 113 21.20 -39.23 -10.01
N ALA A 114 20.78 -38.45 -11.01
CA ALA A 114 21.03 -38.76 -12.42
C ALA A 114 22.49 -38.53 -12.84
N ALA A 115 23.19 -37.56 -12.24
CA ALA A 115 24.60 -37.29 -12.52
C ALA A 115 25.56 -38.27 -11.81
N GLY A 116 25.07 -39.02 -10.83
CA GLY A 116 25.85 -40.02 -10.07
C GLY A 116 25.60 -41.47 -10.47
N ALA A 117 24.80 -41.72 -11.52
CA ALA A 117 24.52 -43.04 -12.11
C ALA A 117 25.12 -43.10 -13.52
#